data_AF-A0A945RZB2-F1
#
_entry.id   AF-A0A945RZB2-F1
#
_cell.length_a   1.000
_cell.length_b   1.000
_cell.length_c   1.000
_cell.angle_alpha   90.00
_cell.angle_beta   90.00
_cell.angle_gamma   90.00
#
_symmetry.space_group_name_H-M   'P 1'
#
loop_
_entity.id
_entity.type
_entity.pdbx_description
1 polymer ?
#
loop_
_entity_poly.entity_id
_entity_poly.type
_entity_poly.pdbx_seq_one_letter_code
_entity_poly.pdbx_strand_id
1 'polypeptide(L)'
;MTASEPQVAETPEWEPKIVAFLCNWCSYAGADLAGVSRIQYPANVRVIRVPCSGRVNPMFILRALQQGVDGVLVSGCHPGDCHYLTGNYHARRRFAVLKRLLEFCGIEEGRVQFSWVSASEGQKFADVVTDVTEKIHQLGPATRLVKHLWDVPSSVLAALETDES
;
A
#
# COMPACT_ATOMS: atom_id res chain seq x y z
N MET A 1 49.08 17.72 -12.66
CA MET A 1 48.84 17.05 -11.37
C MET A 1 47.71 17.78 -10.66
N THR A 2 46.48 17.37 -10.88
CA THR A 2 45.39 17.57 -9.93
C THR A 2 44.52 16.34 -10.08
N ALA A 3 44.79 15.34 -9.24
CA ALA A 3 43.91 14.20 -9.11
C ALA A 3 42.57 14.73 -8.61
N SER A 4 41.53 14.59 -9.41
CA SER A 4 40.16 14.85 -8.99
C SER A 4 39.82 13.85 -7.88
N GLU A 5 39.43 14.36 -6.72
CA GLU A 5 38.97 13.55 -5.59
C GLU A 5 37.85 12.59 -6.03
N PRO A 6 37.87 11.33 -5.54
CA PRO A 6 36.79 10.40 -5.81
C PRO A 6 35.52 10.90 -5.11
N GLN A 7 34.46 11.14 -5.89
CA GLN A 7 33.14 11.43 -5.37
C GLN A 7 32.68 10.25 -4.50
N VAL A 8 32.51 10.52 -3.21
CA VAL A 8 31.94 9.57 -2.26
C VAL A 8 30.52 9.26 -2.73
N ALA A 9 30.28 8.02 -3.16
CA ALA A 9 28.96 7.56 -3.52
C ALA A 9 28.06 7.60 -2.28
N GLU A 10 27.17 8.59 -2.21
CA GLU A 10 26.10 8.64 -1.23
C GLU A 10 25.29 7.34 -1.31
N THR A 11 25.12 6.68 -0.17
CA THR A 11 24.20 5.55 -0.06
C THR A 11 22.81 6.07 -0.42
N PRO A 12 22.05 5.45 -1.33
CA PRO A 12 20.75 5.98 -1.71
C PRO A 12 19.88 6.12 -0.46
N GLU A 13 19.40 7.34 -0.22
CA GLU A 13 18.47 7.65 0.87
C GLU A 13 17.25 6.73 0.74
N TRP A 14 16.85 6.13 1.86
CA TRP A 14 15.77 5.14 1.86
C TRP A 14 14.44 5.82 1.54
N GLU A 15 13.70 5.25 0.58
CA GLU A 15 12.38 5.72 0.18
C GLU A 15 11.30 4.66 0.49
N PRO A 16 10.18 5.04 1.12
CA PRO A 16 9.16 4.09 1.53
C PRO A 16 8.42 3.47 0.35
N LYS A 17 8.38 2.14 0.29
CA LYS A 17 7.65 1.39 -0.74
C LYS A 17 6.20 1.24 -0.32
N ILE A 18 5.28 1.81 -1.10
CA ILE A 18 3.85 1.81 -0.76
C ILE A 18 3.05 1.11 -1.85
N VAL A 19 2.13 0.24 -1.46
CA VAL A 19 1.14 -0.36 -2.36
C VAL A 19 -0.23 0.22 -2.08
N ALA A 20 -0.91 0.73 -3.12
CA ALA A 20 -2.25 1.30 -3.00
C ALA A 20 -3.29 0.48 -3.77
N PHE A 21 -4.25 -0.11 -3.08
CA PHE A 21 -5.42 -0.74 -3.70
C PHE A 21 -6.51 0.30 -3.95
N LEU A 22 -6.75 0.64 -5.22
CA LEU A 22 -7.72 1.66 -5.60
C LEU A 22 -8.94 1.06 -6.28
N CYS A 23 -10.12 1.46 -5.80
CA CYS A 23 -11.39 1.19 -6.49
C CYS A 23 -11.41 1.85 -7.88
N ASN A 24 -11.74 1.08 -8.91
CA ASN A 24 -11.79 1.50 -10.30
C ASN A 24 -12.66 2.74 -10.52
N TRP A 25 -13.84 2.77 -9.89
CA TRP A 25 -14.87 3.77 -10.19
C TRP A 25 -14.64 5.14 -9.57
N CYS A 26 -13.92 5.21 -8.45
CA CYS A 26 -13.76 6.44 -7.67
C CYS A 26 -12.29 6.77 -7.46
N SER A 27 -11.61 6.06 -6.56
CA SER A 27 -10.24 6.38 -6.17
C SER A 27 -9.23 6.29 -7.33
N TYR A 28 -9.38 5.32 -8.23
CA TYR A 28 -8.53 5.22 -9.41
C TYR A 28 -8.78 6.39 -10.37
N ALA A 29 -10.04 6.74 -10.61
CA ALA A 29 -10.40 7.93 -11.40
C ALA A 29 -9.93 9.24 -10.74
N GLY A 30 -9.93 9.33 -9.41
CA GLY A 30 -9.36 10.45 -8.66
C GLY A 30 -7.84 10.55 -8.85
N ALA A 31 -7.14 9.40 -8.90
CA ALA A 31 -5.72 9.35 -9.25
C ALA A 31 -5.47 9.80 -10.69
N ASP A 32 -6.29 9.34 -11.65
CA ASP A 32 -6.22 9.78 -13.04
C ASP A 32 -6.45 11.30 -13.16
N LEU A 33 -7.43 11.84 -12.41
CA LEU A 33 -7.69 13.27 -12.35
C LEU A 33 -6.49 14.04 -11.80
N ALA A 34 -5.84 13.56 -10.73
CA ALA A 34 -4.61 14.17 -10.22
C ALA A 34 -3.53 14.24 -11.31
N GLY A 35 -3.36 13.16 -12.09
CA GLY A 35 -2.44 13.10 -13.21
C GLY A 35 -2.78 14.08 -14.34
N VAL A 36 -4.04 14.10 -14.79
CA VAL A 36 -4.52 15.03 -15.84
C VAL A 36 -4.39 16.48 -15.41
N SER A 37 -4.67 16.77 -14.15
CA SER A 37 -4.52 18.10 -13.54
C SER A 37 -3.07 18.45 -13.18
N ARG A 38 -2.10 17.55 -13.41
CA ARG A 38 -0.67 17.73 -13.13
C ARG A 38 -0.37 18.03 -11.66
N ILE A 39 -1.22 17.56 -10.75
CA ILE A 39 -1.06 17.72 -9.31
C ILE A 39 0.09 16.81 -8.87
N GLN A 40 1.12 17.41 -8.28
CA GLN A 40 2.30 16.68 -7.83
C GLN A 40 2.05 16.02 -6.47
N TYR A 41 2.56 14.80 -6.32
CA TYR A 41 2.59 14.05 -5.07
C TYR A 41 3.78 13.08 -5.11
N PRO A 42 4.21 12.53 -3.96
CA PRO A 42 5.32 11.58 -3.90
C PRO A 42 5.17 10.36 -4.84
N ALA A 43 6.24 10.01 -5.57
CA ALA A 43 6.23 8.97 -6.62
C ALA A 43 6.41 7.53 -6.09
N ASN A 44 6.28 7.33 -4.79
CA ASN A 44 6.63 6.11 -4.06
C ASN A 44 5.45 5.13 -3.87
N VAL A 45 4.28 5.48 -4.42
CA VAL A 45 3.07 4.65 -4.40
C VAL A 45 2.91 3.85 -5.70
N ARG A 46 2.74 2.53 -5.57
CA ARG A 46 2.37 1.62 -6.66
C ARG A 46 0.90 1.25 -6.58
N VAL A 47 0.13 1.64 -7.59
CA VAL A 47 -1.31 1.43 -7.64
C VAL A 47 -1.65 0.03 -8.16
N ILE A 48 -2.49 -0.69 -7.42
CA ILE A 48 -3.19 -1.90 -7.87
C ILE A 48 -4.67 -1.55 -8.03
N ARG A 49 -5.14 -1.60 -9.27
CA ARG A 49 -6.53 -1.34 -9.59
C ARG A 49 -7.40 -2.55 -9.26
N VAL A 50 -8.48 -2.33 -8.52
CA VAL A 50 -9.50 -3.34 -8.21
C VAL A 50 -10.87 -2.82 -8.64
N PRO A 51 -11.82 -3.68 -9.05
CA PRO A 51 -13.15 -3.22 -9.45
C PRO A 51 -13.85 -2.44 -8.32
N CYS A 52 -13.70 -2.89 -7.07
CA CYS A 52 -14.27 -2.25 -5.88
C CYS A 52 -13.31 -2.39 -4.71
N SER A 53 -13.33 -1.46 -3.74
CA SER A 53 -12.66 -1.65 -2.44
C SER A 53 -13.18 -2.90 -1.71
N GLY A 54 -14.44 -3.30 -1.96
CA GLY A 54 -15.01 -4.57 -1.51
C GLY A 54 -14.27 -5.82 -2.04
N ARG A 55 -13.48 -5.71 -3.11
CA ARG A 55 -12.66 -6.82 -3.63
C ARG A 55 -11.36 -7.04 -2.85
N VAL A 56 -10.93 -6.04 -2.09
CA VAL A 56 -9.68 -6.11 -1.32
C VAL A 56 -9.83 -7.11 -0.19
N ASN A 57 -9.22 -8.28 -0.37
CA ASN A 57 -9.15 -9.33 0.64
C ASN A 57 -8.04 -8.97 1.64
N PRO A 58 -8.26 -9.08 2.96
CA PRO A 58 -7.22 -8.92 3.98
C PRO A 58 -5.90 -9.65 3.69
N MET A 59 -5.95 -10.81 3.04
CA MET A 59 -4.76 -11.58 2.64
C MET A 59 -3.85 -10.82 1.66
N PHE A 60 -4.40 -9.92 0.84
CA PHE A 60 -3.60 -9.09 -0.05
C PHE A 60 -2.74 -8.08 0.73
N ILE A 61 -3.30 -7.51 1.79
CA ILE A 61 -2.59 -6.57 2.68
C ILE A 61 -1.48 -7.33 3.42
N LEU A 62 -1.81 -8.49 3.99
CA LEU A 62 -0.82 -9.34 4.68
C LEU A 62 0.31 -9.76 3.74
N ARG A 63 -0.01 -10.18 2.52
CA ARG A 63 1.01 -10.59 1.54
C ARG A 63 1.91 -9.42 1.14
N ALA A 64 1.37 -8.22 0.97
CA ALA A 64 2.16 -7.02 0.68
C ALA A 64 3.16 -6.73 1.81
N LEU A 65 2.70 -6.74 3.07
CA LEU A 65 3.59 -6.58 4.23
C LEU A 65 4.67 -7.67 4.29
N GLN A 66 4.30 -8.93 4.03
CA GLN A 66 5.25 -10.05 3.98
C GLN A 66 6.31 -9.90 2.90
N GLN A 67 6.02 -9.17 1.82
CA GLN A 67 6.96 -8.92 0.73
C GLN A 67 7.88 -7.71 0.99
N GLY A 68 7.84 -7.11 2.19
CA GLY A 68 8.69 -5.97 2.55
C GLY A 68 8.18 -4.64 2.00
N VAL A 69 6.86 -4.51 1.80
CA VAL A 69 6.23 -3.21 1.53
C VAL A 69 6.13 -2.44 2.85
N ASP A 70 6.57 -1.18 2.84
CA ASP A 70 6.67 -0.35 4.04
C ASP A 70 5.30 0.16 4.50
N GLY A 71 4.34 0.30 3.58
CA GLY A 71 2.94 0.43 3.92
C GLY A 71 1.94 0.21 2.78
N VAL A 72 0.68 0.08 3.18
CA VAL A 72 -0.44 -0.29 2.32
C VAL A 72 -1.55 0.74 2.46
N LEU A 73 -2.00 1.29 1.34
CA LEU A 73 -3.18 2.14 1.26
C LEU A 73 -4.33 1.37 0.60
N VAL A 74 -5.52 1.44 1.18
CA VAL A 74 -6.75 1.01 0.50
C VAL A 74 -7.65 2.22 0.34
N SER A 75 -8.10 2.51 -0.89
CA SER A 75 -9.01 3.62 -1.15
C SER A 75 -10.23 3.18 -1.95
N GLY A 76 -11.40 3.68 -1.56
CA GLY A 76 -12.64 3.44 -2.27
C GLY A 76 -13.52 4.68 -2.44
N CYS A 77 -14.69 4.47 -3.05
CA CYS A 77 -15.77 5.45 -3.08
C CYS A 77 -16.26 5.80 -1.68
N HIS A 78 -16.69 7.05 -1.48
CA HIS A 78 -17.31 7.49 -0.25
C HIS A 78 -18.49 6.60 0.18
N PRO A 79 -18.74 6.43 1.48
CA PRO A 79 -19.92 5.75 1.99
C PRO A 79 -21.21 6.35 1.38
N GLY A 80 -22.01 5.53 0.70
CA GLY A 80 -23.21 5.96 -0.03
C GLY A 80 -23.03 5.98 -1.55
N ASP A 81 -21.80 6.20 -2.02
CA ASP A 81 -21.50 6.40 -3.45
C ASP A 81 -20.85 5.18 -4.11
N CYS A 82 -20.98 4.01 -3.48
CA CYS A 82 -20.37 2.80 -4.04
C CYS A 82 -21.09 2.43 -5.35
N HIS A 83 -20.31 2.26 -6.42
CA HIS A 83 -20.85 1.73 -7.69
C HIS A 83 -21.56 0.38 -7.52
N TYR A 84 -21.09 -0.44 -6.57
CA TYR A 84 -21.70 -1.73 -6.22
C TYR A 84 -22.57 -1.65 -4.96
N LEU A 85 -23.14 -0.47 -4.68
CA LEU A 85 -24.04 -0.13 -3.57
C LEU A 85 -23.41 -0.24 -2.17
N THR A 86 -22.95 -1.43 -1.78
CA THR A 86 -22.53 -1.71 -0.40
C THR A 86 -21.09 -2.23 -0.27
N GLY A 87 -20.38 -2.46 -1.38
CA GLY A 87 -19.04 -3.06 -1.37
C GLY A 87 -18.03 -2.34 -0.48
N ASN A 88 -18.08 -1.01 -0.44
CA ASN A 88 -17.23 -0.19 0.42
C ASN A 88 -17.53 -0.34 1.92
N TYR A 89 -18.80 -0.56 2.32
CA TYR A 89 -19.14 -0.83 3.73
C TYR A 89 -18.55 -2.16 4.20
N HIS A 90 -18.57 -3.19 3.35
CA HIS A 90 -17.92 -4.47 3.65
C HIS A 90 -16.39 -4.31 3.76
N ALA A 91 -15.79 -3.51 2.89
CA ALA A 91 -14.36 -3.17 2.97
C ALA A 91 -14.03 -2.47 4.29
N ARG A 92 -14.82 -1.44 4.68
CA ARG A 92 -14.63 -0.68 5.93
C ARG A 92 -14.65 -1.58 7.17
N ARG A 93 -15.63 -2.49 7.27
CA ARG A 93 -15.74 -3.42 8.40
C ARG A 93 -14.57 -4.39 8.48
N ARG A 94 -14.20 -5.03 7.36
CA ARG A 94 -13.04 -5.94 7.31
C ARG A 94 -11.74 -5.23 7.62
N PHE A 95 -11.56 -4.02 7.09
CA PHE A 95 -10.38 -3.20 7.36
C PHE A 95 -10.27 -2.84 8.83
N ALA A 96 -11.35 -2.44 9.49
CA ALA A 96 -11.34 -2.09 10.92
C ALA A 96 -10.91 -3.27 11.80
N VAL A 97 -11.35 -4.49 11.48
CA VAL A 97 -10.93 -5.71 12.20
C VAL A 97 -9.47 -6.03 11.91
N LEU A 98 -9.06 -5.99 10.64
CA LEU A 98 -7.67 -6.27 10.24
C LEU A 98 -6.68 -5.28 10.88
N LYS A 99 -6.97 -3.97 10.84
CA LYS A 99 -6.09 -2.93 11.41
C LYS A 99 -5.82 -3.21 12.90
N ARG A 100 -6.87 -3.47 13.67
CA ARG A 100 -6.76 -3.81 15.10
C ARG A 100 -5.96 -5.08 15.34
N LEU A 101 -6.15 -6.10 14.49
CA LEU A 101 -5.40 -7.35 14.60
C LEU A 101 -3.91 -7.13 14.29
N LEU A 102 -3.58 -6.36 13.26
CA LEU A 102 -2.20 -6.04 12.90
C LEU A 102 -1.50 -5.26 14.01
N GLU A 103 -2.17 -4.26 14.58
CA GLU A 103 -1.67 -3.49 15.72
C GLU A 103 -1.43 -4.38 16.94
N PHE A 104 -2.37 -5.28 17.24
CA PHE A 104 -2.23 -6.27 18.31
C PHE A 104 -1.03 -7.21 18.07
N CYS A 105 -0.77 -7.60 16.82
CA CYS A 105 0.41 -8.38 16.43
C CYS A 105 1.72 -7.56 16.39
N GLY A 106 1.69 -6.28 16.77
CA GLY A 106 2.87 -5.42 16.85
C GLY A 106 3.26 -4.73 15.54
N ILE A 107 2.39 -4.69 14.53
CA ILE A 107 2.58 -3.82 13.35
C ILE A 107 2.23 -2.39 13.73
N GLU A 108 3.09 -1.45 13.35
CA GLU A 108 2.96 -0.04 13.73
C GLU A 108 1.70 0.60 13.15
N GLU A 109 1.02 1.38 13.98
CA GLU A 109 -0.15 2.16 13.58
C GLU A 109 0.29 3.19 12.52
N GLY A 110 -0.19 3.02 11.29
CA GLY A 110 0.18 3.87 10.15
C GLY A 110 0.73 3.11 8.94
N ARG A 111 1.21 1.87 9.12
CA ARG A 111 1.63 1.03 7.98
C ARG A 111 0.48 0.58 7.09
N VAL A 112 -0.73 0.50 7.62
CA VAL A 112 -1.92 0.10 6.86
C VAL A 112 -2.99 1.17 7.04
N GLN A 113 -3.36 1.83 5.95
CA GLN A 113 -4.26 2.99 5.94
C GLN A 113 -5.43 2.77 5.00
N PHE A 114 -6.54 3.45 5.29
CA PHE A 114 -7.76 3.39 4.50
C PHE A 114 -8.31 4.80 4.27
N SER A 115 -8.69 5.12 3.03
CA SER A 115 -9.22 6.43 2.65
C SER A 115 -10.45 6.34 1.74
N TRP A 116 -11.14 7.47 1.60
CA TRP A 116 -12.26 7.64 0.67
C TRP A 116 -11.96 8.78 -0.29
N VAL A 117 -11.93 8.47 -1.59
CA VAL A 117 -11.62 9.41 -2.67
C VAL A 117 -12.59 9.15 -3.82
N SER A 118 -13.38 10.16 -4.18
CA SER A 118 -14.26 10.20 -5.34
C SER A 118 -13.49 10.45 -6.64
N ALA A 119 -14.15 10.24 -7.77
CA ALA A 119 -13.56 10.47 -9.09
C ALA A 119 -13.18 11.94 -9.34
N SER A 120 -13.84 12.89 -8.68
CA SER A 120 -13.59 14.33 -8.83
C SER A 120 -12.61 14.91 -7.80
N GLU A 121 -12.03 14.07 -6.93
CA GLU A 121 -11.19 14.48 -5.79
C GLU A 121 -9.70 14.30 -6.10
N GLY A 122 -9.22 14.83 -7.23
CA GLY A 122 -7.81 14.71 -7.65
C GLY A 122 -6.82 15.33 -6.65
N GLN A 123 -7.12 16.53 -6.14
CA GLN A 123 -6.28 17.18 -5.11
C GLN A 123 -6.23 16.34 -3.84
N LYS A 124 -7.38 15.87 -3.36
CA LYS A 124 -7.44 15.03 -2.17
C LYS A 124 -6.69 13.71 -2.34
N PHE A 125 -6.68 13.13 -3.54
CA PHE A 125 -5.85 11.95 -3.81
C PHE A 125 -4.37 12.25 -3.56
N ALA A 126 -3.88 13.37 -4.10
CA ALA A 126 -2.50 13.82 -3.89
C ALA A 126 -2.19 14.09 -2.42
N ASP A 127 -3.10 14.74 -1.69
CA ASP A 127 -2.98 15.00 -0.26
C ASP A 127 -2.91 13.69 0.54
N VAL A 128 -3.81 12.74 0.25
CA VAL A 128 -3.83 11.41 0.90
C VAL A 128 -2.53 10.65 0.65
N VAL A 129 -2.02 10.65 -0.59
CA VAL A 129 -0.76 9.99 -0.91
C VAL A 129 0.40 10.63 -0.15
N THR A 130 0.44 11.96 -0.10
CA THR A 130 1.47 12.72 0.62
C THR A 130 1.45 12.40 2.11
N ASP A 131 0.26 12.44 2.74
CA ASP A 131 0.09 12.10 4.16
C ASP A 131 0.49 10.65 4.47
N VAL A 132 0.14 9.71 3.59
CA VAL A 132 0.48 8.29 3.76
C VAL A 132 1.99 8.10 3.65
N THR A 133 2.62 8.73 2.67
CA THR A 133 4.07 8.69 2.46
C THR A 133 4.82 9.26 3.66
N GLU A 134 4.44 10.44 4.14
CA GLU A 134 5.08 11.09 5.28
C GLU A 134 4.97 10.22 6.55
N LYS A 135 3.79 9.68 6.83
CA LYS A 135 3.59 8.78 7.98
C LYS A 135 4.48 7.54 7.90
N ILE A 136 4.60 6.93 6.72
CA ILE A 136 5.42 5.72 6.56
C ILE A 136 6.92 6.08 6.63
N HIS A 137 7.30 7.23 6.07
CA HIS A 137 8.66 7.73 6.17
C HIS A 137 9.09 7.91 7.65
N GLN A 138 8.23 8.51 8.47
CA GLN A 138 8.45 8.66 9.92
C GLN A 138 8.56 7.32 10.67
N LEU A 139 7.87 6.27 10.20
CA LEU A 139 7.95 4.92 10.77
C LEU A 139 9.20 4.15 10.33
N GLY A 140 9.87 4.60 9.26
CA GLY A 140 11.01 3.91 8.67
C GLY A 140 10.66 2.57 8.00
N PRO A 141 11.69 1.84 7.53
CA PRO A 141 11.52 0.59 6.79
C PRO A 141 10.77 -0.47 7.59
N ALA A 142 9.92 -1.25 6.91
CA ALA A 142 9.23 -2.38 7.51
C ALA A 142 10.22 -3.51 7.84
N THR A 143 10.32 -3.83 9.13
CA THR A 143 11.16 -4.92 9.66
C THR A 143 10.35 -6.07 10.25
N ARG A 144 9.05 -5.86 10.48
CA ARG A 144 8.14 -6.85 11.08
C ARG A 144 7.27 -7.50 10.03
N LEU A 145 6.96 -8.79 10.23
CA LEU A 145 6.09 -9.62 9.36
C LEU A 145 6.65 -9.85 7.94
N VAL A 146 7.84 -9.33 7.61
CA VAL A 146 8.55 -9.57 6.36
C VAL A 146 9.03 -11.02 6.30
N LYS A 147 8.66 -11.75 5.25
CA LYS A 147 9.15 -13.10 4.98
C LYS A 147 10.37 -13.02 4.07
N HIS A 148 11.51 -13.44 4.59
CA HIS A 148 12.65 -13.83 3.77
C HIS A 148 12.34 -15.21 3.17
N LEU A 149 11.78 -15.23 1.96
CA LEU A 149 11.37 -16.48 1.30
C LEU A 149 12.54 -17.42 1.00
N TRP A 150 13.77 -16.92 1.08
CA TRP A 150 15.03 -17.68 0.96
C TRP A 150 15.49 -18.34 2.27
N ASP A 151 14.90 -18.00 3.42
CA ASP A 151 15.23 -18.61 4.72
C ASP A 151 14.37 -19.85 5.01
N VAL A 152 13.42 -20.16 4.12
CA VAL A 152 12.64 -21.40 4.18
C VAL A 152 13.48 -22.51 3.55
N PRO A 153 13.84 -23.58 4.29
CA PRO A 153 14.61 -24.68 3.73
C PRO A 153 13.93 -25.23 2.47
N SER A 154 14.70 -25.49 1.41
CA SER A 154 14.15 -25.98 0.13
C SER A 154 13.30 -27.24 0.27
N SER A 155 13.53 -28.04 1.33
CA SER A 155 12.72 -29.20 1.69
C SER A 155 11.28 -28.84 2.08
N VAL A 156 11.06 -27.68 2.70
CA VAL A 156 9.73 -27.19 3.09
C VAL A 156 9.01 -26.60 1.88
N LEU A 157 9.73 -25.93 0.98
CA LEU A 157 9.15 -25.44 -0.29
C LEU A 157 8.70 -26.60 -1.18
N ALA A 158 9.53 -27.64 -1.32
CA ALA A 158 9.19 -28.84 -2.07
C ALA A 158 7.97 -29.59 -1.49
N ALA A 159 7.79 -29.59 -0.16
CA ALA A 159 6.64 -30.23 0.48
C ALA A 159 5.31 -29.50 0.24
N LEU A 160 5.34 -28.19 -0.01
CA LEU A 160 4.14 -27.40 -0.31
C LEU A 160 3.69 -27.55 -1.77
N GLU A 161 4.62 -27.85 -2.67
CA GLU A 161 4.32 -28.13 -4.10
C GLU A 161 3.67 -29.51 -4.29
N THR A 162 3.84 -30.44 -3.36
CA THR A 162 3.27 -31.79 -3.41
C THR A 162 1.87 -31.92 -2.81
N ASP A 163 1.35 -30.87 -2.16
CA ASP A 163 0.03 -30.88 -1.52
C ASP A 163 -1.07 -30.24 -2.40
N GLU A 164 -0.71 -29.78 -3.61
CA GLU A 164 -1.62 -29.24 -4.63
C GLU A 164 -2.00 -30.28 -5.72
N SER A 165 -1.69 -31.58 -5.52
CA SER A 165 -2.07 -32.68 -6.42
C SER A 165 -3.11 -33.63 -5.83
#